data_AF-A0A327U4Z8-F1
#
_entry.id   AF-A0A327U4Z8-F1
#
_cell.length_a   1.000
_cell.length_b   1.000
_cell.length_c   1.000
_cell.angle_alpha   90.00
_cell.angle_beta   90.00
_cell.angle_gamma   90.00
#
_symmetry.space_group_name_H-M   'P 1'
#
loop_
_entity.id
_entity.type
_entity.pdbx_description
1 polymer ?
#
loop_
_entity_poly.entity_id
_entity_poly.type
_entity_poly.pdbx_seq_one_letter_code
_entity_poly.pdbx_strand_id
1 'polypeptide(L)' 'MSHATLEFRTKAGRTVAFEERRRRLDVAEGGLVTVCYAENAPEDATAQAPTFGTRRARELVAGLGCAFAPATAAVLAGVL' A
#
# COMPACT_ATOMS: atom_id res chain seq x y z
N MET A 1 -23.84 -2.75 -12.88
CA MET A 1 -22.68 -2.09 -12.23
C MET A 1 -21.45 -2.61 -12.93
N SER A 2 -20.57 -1.74 -13.44
CA SER A 2 -19.30 -2.17 -14.04
C SER A 2 -18.28 -2.34 -12.92
N HIS A 3 -17.68 -3.52 -12.81
CA HIS A 3 -16.56 -3.79 -11.91
C HIS A 3 -15.25 -3.64 -12.68
N ALA A 4 -14.21 -3.13 -12.03
CA ALA A 4 -12.90 -3.02 -12.65
C ALA A 4 -12.27 -4.42 -12.77
N THR A 5 -11.78 -4.76 -13.95
CA THR A 5 -10.93 -5.95 -14.14
C THR A 5 -9.49 -5.57 -13.86
N LEU A 6 -8.83 -6.34 -13.00
CA LEU A 6 -7.41 -6.18 -12.68
C LEU A 6 -6.63 -7.35 -13.29
N GLU A 7 -5.46 -7.05 -13.84
CA GLU A 7 -4.55 -8.05 -14.40
C GLU A 7 -3.17 -7.92 -13.76
N PHE A 8 -2.58 -9.05 -13.38
CA PHE A 8 -1.20 -9.11 -12.91
C PHE A 8 -0.50 -10.38 -13.39
N ARG A 9 0.84 -10.32 -13.39
CA ARG A 9 1.69 -11.47 -13.72
C ARG A 9 2.35 -12.01 -12.46
N THR A 10 2.15 -13.30 -12.22
CA THR A 10 2.81 -14.02 -11.12
C THR A 10 4.30 -14.20 -11.40
N LYS A 11 5.10 -14.48 -10.37
CA LYS A 11 6.54 -14.80 -10.53
C LYS A 11 6.79 -16.03 -11.42
N ALA A 12 5.84 -16.97 -11.46
CA ALA A 12 5.88 -18.14 -12.33
C ALA A 12 5.56 -17.81 -13.80
N GLY A 13 5.30 -16.55 -14.14
CA GLY A 13 5.03 -16.10 -15.49
C GLY A 13 3.57 -16.23 -15.95
N ARG A 14 2.69 -16.79 -15.11
CA ARG A 14 1.25 -16.90 -15.37
C ARG A 14 0.58 -15.53 -15.24
N THR A 15 -0.21 -15.14 -16.24
CA THR A 15 -1.11 -14.00 -16.20
C THR A 15 -2.41 -14.39 -15.48
N VAL A 16 -2.85 -13.54 -14.56
CA VAL A 16 -4.10 -13.70 -13.80
C VAL A 16 -4.92 -12.43 -14.00
N ALA A 17 -6.14 -12.60 -14.48
CA ALA A 17 -7.13 -11.54 -14.59
C ALA A 17 -8.33 -11.88 -13.70
N PHE A 18 -8.81 -10.91 -12.92
CA PHE A 18 -9.98 -11.10 -12.07
C PHE A 18 -10.82 -9.83 -12.00
N GLU A 19 -12.11 -10.02 -11.77
CA GLU A 19 -13.08 -8.95 -11.59
C GLU A 19 -13.08 -8.50 -10.13
N GLU A 20 -12.79 -7.22 -9.86
CA GLU A 20 -12.85 -6.70 -8.50
C GLU A 20 -14.30 -6.47 -8.07
N ARG A 21 -14.84 -7.46 -7.36
CA ARG A 21 -16.23 -7.47 -6.91
C ARG A 21 -16.46 -6.63 -5.65
N ARG A 22 -15.42 -6.26 -4.89
CA ARG A 22 -15.55 -5.31 -3.77
C ARG A 22 -15.62 -3.88 -4.30
N ARG A 23 -16.63 -3.17 -3.81
CA ARG A 23 -17.30 -2.06 -4.51
C ARG A 23 -16.50 -0.78 -4.75
N ARG A 24 -15.22 -0.69 -4.37
CA ARG A 24 -14.33 0.39 -4.80
C ARG A 24 -12.90 0.12 -4.35
N LEU A 25 -12.00 -0.04 -5.31
CA LEU A 25 -10.59 0.21 -5.08
C LEU A 25 -10.39 1.73 -5.11
N ASP A 26 -10.42 2.38 -3.95
CA ASP A 26 -10.14 3.82 -3.85
C ASP A 26 -8.62 4.03 -3.72
N VAL A 27 -7.92 3.79 -4.82
CA VAL A 27 -6.46 3.85 -4.90
C VAL A 27 -6.08 5.03 -5.78
N ALA A 28 -5.40 6.01 -5.20
CA ALA A 28 -4.84 7.12 -5.94
C ALA A 28 -3.69 6.66 -6.85
N GLU A 29 -3.37 7.44 -7.87
CA GLU A 29 -2.19 7.22 -8.71
C GLU A 29 -0.92 7.09 -7.85
N GLY A 30 -0.09 6.09 -8.16
CA GLY A 30 1.10 5.74 -7.36
C GLY A 30 0.80 4.95 -6.07
N GLY A 31 -0.47 4.62 -5.79
CA GLY A 31 -0.86 3.76 -4.69
C GLY A 31 -0.54 2.29 -4.93
N LEU A 32 -0.36 1.54 -3.84
CA LEU A 32 -0.08 0.09 -3.86
C LEU A 32 -1.35 -0.69 -3.51
N VAL A 33 -1.56 -1.79 -4.20
CA VAL A 33 -2.66 -2.73 -4.00
C VAL A 33 -2.08 -4.10 -3.69
N THR A 34 -2.61 -4.77 -2.68
CA THR A 34 -2.25 -6.17 -2.40
C THR A 34 -3.35 -7.07 -2.95
N VAL A 35 -2.98 -7.99 -3.83
CA VAL A 35 -3.89 -8.99 -4.38
C VAL A 35 -3.63 -10.32 -3.67
N CYS A 36 -4.65 -10.85 -3.02
CA CYS A 36 -4.61 -12.18 -2.39
C CYS A 36 -5.33 -13.17 -3.28
N TYR A 37 -4.70 -14.31 -3.58
CA TYR A 37 -5.25 -15.35 -4.42
C TYR A 37 -4.86 -16.74 -3.90
N ALA A 38 -5.69 -17.75 -4.15
CA ALA A 38 -5.34 -19.13 -3.91
C ALA A 38 -4.66 -19.71 -5.15
N GLU A 39 -3.55 -20.46 -5.01
CA GLU A 39 -2.81 -20.97 -6.17
C GLU A 39 -3.66 -21.88 -7.08
N ASN A 40 -4.60 -22.60 -6.49
CA ASN A 40 -5.53 -23.50 -7.17
C ASN A 40 -6.77 -22.78 -7.76
N ALA A 41 -7.05 -21.54 -7.38
CA ALA A 41 -8.19 -20.75 -7.87
C ALA A 41 -7.82 -19.24 -7.94
N PRO A 42 -6.87 -18.86 -8.80
CA PRO A 42 -6.40 -17.48 -8.87
C PRO A 42 -7.45 -16.48 -9.42
N GLU A 43 -8.49 -16.96 -10.09
CA GLU A 43 -9.64 -16.18 -10.56
C GLU A 43 -10.51 -15.64 -9.42
N ASP A 44 -10.47 -16.27 -8.24
CA ASP A 44 -11.14 -15.80 -7.01
C ASP A 44 -10.30 -14.76 -6.26
N ALA A 45 -9.27 -14.22 -6.91
CA ALA A 45 -8.43 -13.17 -6.35
C ALA A 45 -9.29 -11.98 -5.87
N THR A 46 -8.86 -11.41 -4.74
CA THR A 46 -9.47 -10.20 -4.19
C THR A 46 -8.39 -9.17 -3.97
N ALA A 47 -8.60 -7.95 -4.46
CA ALA A 47 -7.74 -6.84 -4.15
C ALA A 47 -8.12 -6.26 -2.77
N GLN A 48 -7.13 -6.18 -1.89
CA GLN A 48 -7.26 -5.43 -0.65
C GLN A 48 -6.76 -4.00 -0.89
N ALA A 49 -7.68 -3.05 -0.72
CA ALA A 49 -7.30 -1.64 -0.67
C ALA A 49 -6.32 -1.43 0.50
N PRO A 50 -5.30 -0.57 0.32
CA PRO A 50 -4.43 -0.21 1.42
C PRO A 50 -5.29 0.37 2.55
N THR A 51 -5.31 -0.28 3.71
CA THR A 51 -6.07 0.21 4.84
C THR A 51 -5.48 1.56 5.25
N PHE A 52 -6.31 2.61 5.30
CA PHE A 52 -5.89 3.98 5.62
C PHE A 52 -4.97 4.11 6.87
N GLY A 53 -5.03 3.14 7.79
CA GLY A 53 -4.16 3.05 8.96
C GLY A 53 -2.66 2.94 8.65
N THR A 54 -2.26 2.20 7.61
CA THR A 54 -0.82 2.05 7.28
C THR A 54 -0.22 3.32 6.67
N ARG A 55 -1.01 4.05 5.89
CA ARG A 55 -0.62 5.35 5.32
C ARG A 55 -0.42 6.40 6.42
N ARG A 56 -1.37 6.51 7.36
CA ARG A 56 -1.27 7.42 8.51
C ARG A 56 -0.07 7.09 9.40
N ALA A 57 0.19 5.82 9.65
CA ALA A 57 1.35 5.40 10.44
C ALA A 57 2.67 5.85 9.79
N ARG A 58 2.81 5.70 8.47
CA ARG A 58 4.02 6.13 7.74
C ARG A 58 4.19 7.64 7.74
N GLU A 59 3.12 8.40 7.53
CA GLU A 59 3.13 9.87 7.59
C GLU A 59 3.50 10.35 9.00
N LEU A 60 2.97 9.73 10.05
CA LEU A 60 3.32 10.03 11.44
C LEU A 60 4.79 9.72 11.73
N VAL A 61 5.31 8.56 11.33
CA VAL A 61 6.71 8.19 11.54
C VAL A 61 7.66 9.14 10.81
N ALA A 62 7.34 9.50 9.56
CA ALA A 62 8.14 10.46 8.79
C ALA A 62 8.09 11.88 9.41
N GLY A 63 6.91 12.33 9.84
CA GLY A 63 6.75 13.62 10.52
C GLY A 63 7.48 13.69 11.85
N LEU A 64 7.42 12.63 12.65
CA LEU A 64 8.15 12.52 13.92
C LEU A 64 9.67 12.54 13.67
N GLY A 65 10.16 11.78 12.70
CA GLY A 65 11.58 11.75 12.34
C GLY A 65 12.12 13.11 11.89
N CYS A 66 11.36 13.84 11.08
CA CYS A 66 11.72 15.20 10.65
C CYS A 66 11.75 16.22 11.80
N ALA A 67 10.88 16.08 12.81
CA ALA A 67 10.85 17.01 13.94
C ALA A 67 11.96 16.73 14.97
N PHE A 68 12.30 15.45 15.20
CA PHE A 68 13.32 15.07 16.17
C PHE A 68 14.75 15.35 15.69
N ALA A 69 15.02 15.22 14.39
CA ALA A 69 16.36 15.45 13.81
C ALA A 69 16.97 16.84 14.13
N PRO A 70 16.28 17.98 13.90
CA PRO A 70 16.83 19.30 14.23
C PRO A 70 16.89 19.54 15.74
N ALA A 71 15.97 18.97 16.52
CA ALA A 71 15.96 19.13 17.98
C ALA A 71 17.20 18.48 18.63
N THR A 72 17.56 17.26 18.22
CA THR A 72 18.79 16.61 18.69
C THR A 72 20.04 17.35 18.26
N ALA A 73 20.06 17.93 17.04
CA ALA A 73 21.18 18.73 16.56
C ALA A 73 21.37 20.01 17.38
N ALA A 74 20.30 20.70 17.74
CA ALA A 74 20.35 21.91 18.56
C ALA A 74 20.82 21.63 20.01
N VAL A 75 20.38 20.52 20.61
CA VAL A 75 20.84 20.12 21.95
C VAL A 75 22.34 19.80 21.94
N LEU A 76 22.83 19.05 20.94
CA LEU A 76 24.26 18.76 20.82
C LEU A 76 25.10 20.02 20.56
N ALA A 77 24.58 20.96 19.75
CA ALA A 77 25.26 22.22 19.46
C ALA A 77 25.30 23.20 20.64
N GLY A 78 24.36 23.12 21.58
CA GLY A 78 24.33 23.97 22.77
C GLY A 78 25.11 23.42 23.97
N VAL A 79 25.58 22.18 23.90
CA VAL A 79 26.36 21.51 24.96
C VAL A 79 27.88 21.56 24.67
N LEU A 80 28.29 21.90 23.45
CA LEU A 80 29.67 22.15 23.03
C LEU A 80 30.06 23.62 23.25
#